data_AF-B4RQZ5-F1
#
_entry.id   AF-B4RQZ5-F1
#
_cell.length_a   1.000
_cell.length_b   1.000
_cell.length_c   1.000
_cell.angle_alpha   90.00
_cell.angle_beta   90.00
_cell.angle_gamma   90.00
#
_symmetry.space_group_name_H-M   'P 1'
#
loop_
_entity.id
_entity.type
_entity.pdbx_description
1 polymer ?
#
loop_
_entity_poly.entity_id
_entity_poly.type
_entity_poly.pdbx_seq_one_letter_code
_entity_poly.pdbx_strand_id
1 'polypeptide(L)' 'MITLGKKPSLASRRLAFDRTRDRDVVVKLFGDLGPRFTARNGGYVRVLKYGFRKGDNAPLALVELVDKPAAE' A
#
# COMPACT_ATOMS: atom_id res chain seq x y z
N MET A 1 3.31 -2.23 6.36
CA MET A 1 1.95 -2.77 6.32
C MET A 1 1.80 -3.96 5.37
N ILE A 2 2.16 -3.86 4.09
CA ILE A 2 1.98 -4.96 3.11
C ILE A 2 2.68 -6.25 3.53
N THR A 3 3.92 -6.18 4.03
CA THR A 3 4.63 -7.36 4.58
C THR A 3 3.87 -8.04 5.73
N LEU A 4 3.16 -7.27 6.55
CA LEU A 4 2.32 -7.81 7.63
C LEU A 4 1.08 -8.51 7.06
N GLY A 5 0.51 -7.94 5.98
CA GLY A 5 -0.61 -8.52 5.22
C GLY A 5 -0.33 -9.92 4.67
N LYS A 6 0.93 -10.22 4.31
CA LYS A 6 1.35 -11.55 3.82
C LYS A 6 1.26 -12.67 4.84
N LYS A 7 1.31 -12.35 6.14
CA LYS A 7 1.27 -13.32 7.24
C LYS A 7 0.02 -13.05 8.09
N PRO A 8 -1.18 -13.44 7.61
CA PRO A 8 -2.43 -13.17 8.32
C PRO A 8 -2.46 -13.95 9.64
N SER A 9 -2.63 -13.22 10.73
CA SER A 9 -2.90 -13.77 12.07
C SER A 9 -3.80 -12.79 12.82
N LEU A 10 -4.45 -13.23 13.90
CA LEU A 10 -5.25 -12.34 14.75
C LEU A 10 -4.38 -11.19 15.30
N ALA A 11 -3.15 -11.50 15.74
CA ALA A 11 -2.20 -10.51 16.21
C ALA A 11 -1.79 -9.53 15.08
N SER A 12 -1.52 -10.03 13.87
CA SER A 12 -1.20 -9.19 12.71
C SER A 12 -2.34 -8.24 12.37
N ARG A 13 -3.60 -8.70 12.43
CA ARG A 13 -4.78 -7.87 12.15
C ARG A 13 -4.98 -6.78 13.20
N ARG A 14 -4.83 -7.12 14.49
CA ARG A 14 -4.87 -6.14 15.59
C ARG A 14 -3.78 -5.09 15.46
N LEU A 15 -2.56 -5.51 15.16
CA LEU A 15 -1.43 -4.60 14.93
C LEU A 15 -1.62 -3.70 13.70
N ALA A 16 -2.24 -4.23 12.64
CA ALA A 16 -2.56 -3.44 11.47
C ALA A 16 -3.63 -2.39 11.76
N PHE A 17 -4.67 -2.76 12.51
CA PHE A 17 -5.73 -1.85 12.93
C PHE A 17 -5.21 -0.77 13.88
N ASP A 18 -4.31 -1.09 14.78
CA ASP A 18 -3.68 -0.11 15.68
C ASP A 18 -2.96 1.02 14.93
N ARG A 19 -2.33 0.70 13.79
CA ARG A 19 -1.60 1.66 12.95
C ARG A 19 -2.46 2.43 11.95
N THR A 20 -3.51 1.80 11.43
CA THR A 20 -4.34 2.39 10.36
C THR A 20 -5.63 3.01 10.89
N ARG A 21 -6.12 2.52 12.03
CA ARG A 21 -7.39 2.90 12.68
C ARG A 21 -8.62 2.80 11.78
N ASP A 22 -8.52 2.02 10.70
CA ASP A 22 -9.55 1.88 9.69
C ASP A 22 -9.77 0.38 9.41
N ARG A 23 -11.01 -0.07 9.56
CA ARG A 23 -11.40 -1.46 9.37
C ARG A 23 -11.33 -1.88 7.90
N ASP A 24 -11.78 -1.02 6.99
CA ASP A 24 -11.87 -1.35 5.56
C ASP A 24 -10.48 -1.44 4.94
N VAL A 25 -9.55 -0.58 5.40
CA VAL A 25 -8.13 -0.66 5.03
C VAL A 25 -7.52 -1.97 5.50
N VAL A 26 -7.82 -2.42 6.73
CA VAL A 26 -7.33 -3.71 7.24
C VAL A 26 -7.90 -4.87 6.43
N VAL A 27 -9.20 -4.84 6.11
CA VAL A 27 -9.83 -5.87 5.27
C VAL A 27 -9.14 -5.94 3.90
N LYS A 28 -8.92 -4.80 3.23
CA LYS A 28 -8.21 -4.74 1.95
C LYS A 28 -6.76 -5.22 2.04
N LEU A 29 -6.06 -4.88 3.13
CA LEU A 29 -4.67 -5.25 3.35
C LEU A 29 -4.47 -6.77 3.40
N PHE A 30 -5.35 -7.49 4.11
CA PHE A 30 -5.24 -8.94 4.27
C PHE A 30 -6.03 -9.73 3.21
N GLY A 31 -7.07 -9.15 2.62
CA GLY A 31 -7.91 -9.81 1.63
C GLY A 31 -7.37 -9.74 0.20
N ASP A 32 -6.79 -8.60 -0.19
CA ASP A 32 -6.34 -8.36 -1.57
C ASP A 32 -4.81 -8.15 -1.62
N LEU A 33 -4.31 -7.15 -0.90
CA LEU A 33 -2.91 -6.73 -1.04
C LEU A 33 -1.90 -7.79 -0.53
N GLY A 34 -2.21 -8.46 0.57
CA GLY A 34 -1.37 -9.53 1.14
C GLY A 34 -1.14 -10.67 0.14
N PRO A 35 -2.22 -11.33 -0.34
CA PRO A 35 -2.14 -12.36 -1.37
C PRO A 35 -1.45 -11.88 -2.65
N ARG A 36 -1.83 -10.70 -3.16
CA ARG A 36 -1.28 -10.11 -4.39
C ARG A 36 0.24 -9.99 -4.37
N PHE A 37 0.82 -9.62 -3.23
CA PHE A 37 2.27 -9.42 -3.13
C PHE A 37 3.03 -10.61 -2.56
N THR A 38 2.41 -11.78 -2.37
CA THR A 38 3.02 -12.94 -1.69
C THR A 38 4.42 -13.27 -2.22
N ALA A 39 4.57 -13.41 -3.54
CA ALA A 39 5.84 -13.78 -4.19
C ALA A 39 6.92 -12.67 -4.20
N ARG A 40 6.54 -11.40 -3.93
CA ARG A 40 7.43 -10.24 -4.08
C ARG A 40 8.20 -9.92 -2.80
N ASN A 41 9.53 -10.03 -2.79
CA ASN A 41 10.36 -9.75 -1.61
C ASN A 41 10.67 -8.24 -1.45
N GLY A 42 9.66 -7.43 -1.11
CA GLY A 42 9.81 -5.98 -0.90
C GLY A 42 9.61 -5.14 -2.17
N GLY A 43 9.72 -3.83 -2.04
CA GLY A 43 9.50 -2.90 -3.17
C GLY A 43 8.06 -2.88 -3.68
N TYR A 44 7.09 -2.68 -2.78
CA TYR A 44 5.65 -2.72 -3.11
C TYR A 44 5.10 -1.44 -3.73
N VAL A 45 5.90 -0.38 -3.76
CA VAL A 45 5.49 0.96 -4.16
C VAL A 45 6.49 1.50 -5.17
N ARG A 46 5.99 2.21 -6.18
CA ARG A 46 6.79 3.01 -7.12
C ARG A 46 6.48 4.49 -6.91
N VAL A 47 7.53 5.32 -7.03
CA VAL A 47 7.43 6.78 -6.98
C VAL A 47 7.80 7.34 -8.34
N LEU A 48 6.91 8.15 -8.92
CA LEU A 48 7.09 8.82 -10.20
C LEU A 48 7.14 10.33 -9.97
N LYS A 49 8.11 11.02 -10.57
CA LYS A 49 8.19 12.49 -10.48
C LYS A 49 6.99 13.10 -11.21
N TYR A 50 6.36 14.10 -10.60
CA TYR A 50 5.14 14.72 -11.13
C TYR A 50 5.26 16.25 -11.20
N GLY A 51 6.45 16.75 -11.54
CA GLY A 51 6.71 18.18 -11.70
C GLY A 51 6.61 18.94 -10.37
N PHE A 52 6.12 20.18 -10.45
CA PHE A 52 6.00 21.09 -9.31
C PHE A 52 4.56 21.60 -9.15
N ARG A 53 4.12 21.76 -7.90
CA ARG A 53 2.80 22.25 -7.56
C ARG A 53 2.69 23.74 -7.88
N LYS A 54 1.61 24.13 -8.57
CA LYS A 54 1.31 25.52 -8.88
C LYS A 54 0.99 26.28 -7.58
N GLY A 55 1.70 27.39 -7.34
CA GLY A 55 1.49 28.29 -6.20
C GLY A 55 2.67 28.35 -5.25
N ASP A 56 3.22 27.19 -4.86
CA ASP A 56 4.32 27.09 -3.91
C ASP A 56 5.57 26.40 -4.48
N ASN A 57 5.52 25.98 -5.75
CA ASN A 57 6.60 25.27 -6.44
C ASN A 57 7.09 24.02 -5.68
N ALA A 58 6.20 23.36 -4.92
CA ALA A 58 6.57 22.15 -4.20
C ALA A 58 6.80 20.98 -5.18
N PRO A 59 7.92 20.24 -5.11
CA PRO A 59 8.16 19.09 -5.97
C PRO A 59 7.14 17.99 -5.67
N LEU A 60 6.36 17.61 -6.68
CA LEU A 60 5.32 16.59 -6.58
C LEU A 60 5.83 15.22 -7.02
N ALA A 61 5.24 14.19 -6.43
CA ALA A 61 5.46 12.81 -6.81
C ALA A 61 4.15 12.01 -6.75
N LEU A 62 3.94 11.16 -7.74
CA LEU A 62 2.88 10.16 -7.74
C LEU A 62 3.40 8.87 -7.10
N VAL A 63 2.66 8.36 -6.12
CA VAL A 63 3.01 7.13 -5.40
C VAL A 63 1.98 6.07 -5.72
N GLU A 64 2.41 4.95 -6.29
CA GLU A 64 1.53 3.88 -6.74
C GLU A 64 1.97 2.50 -6.22
N LEU A 65 1.02 1.60 -6.03
CA LEU A 65 1.31 0.19 -5.79
C LEU A 65 1.77 -0.47 -7.09
N VAL A 66 2.86 -1.23 -7.02
CA VAL A 66 3.35 -2.04 -8.15
C VAL A 66 2.37 -3.18 -8.47
N ASP A 67 2.48 -3.79 -9.65
CA ASP A 67 1.64 -4.91 -10.09
C ASP A 67 0.14 -4.59 -10.07
N LYS A 68 -0.23 -3.33 -10.37
CA LYS A 68 -1.63 -2.90 -10.49
C LYS A 68 -2.28 -3.69 -11.63
N PRO A 69 -3.50 -4.26 -11.46
CA PRO A 69 -4.23 -4.78 -12.61
C PRO A 69 -4.34 -3.66 -13.64
N ALA A 70 -4.11 -3.98 -14.91
CA ALA A 70 -4.27 -3.00 -15.99
C ALA A 70 -5.66 -2.38 -15.86
N ALA A 71 -5.72 -1.05 -15.86
CA ALA A 71 -7.00 -0.37 -15.93
C ALA A 71 -7.61 -0.71 -17.29
N GLU A 72 -8.78 -1.35 -17.27
CA GLU A 72 -9.67 -1.42 -18.43
C GLU A 72 -10.16 -0.01 -18.80
#